data_AF-A0A7C2Y2X3-F1
#
_entry.id   AF-A0A7C2Y2X3-F1
#
_cell.length_a   1.000
_cell.length_b   1.000
_cell.length_c   1.000
_cell.angle_alpha   90.00
_cell.angle_beta   90.00
_cell.angle_gamma   90.00
#
_symmetry.space_group_name_H-M   'P 1'
#
loop_
_entity.id
_entity.type
_entity.pdbx_description
1 polymer ?
#
loop_
_entity_poly.entity_id
_entity_poly.type
_entity_poly.pdbx_seq_one_letter_code
_entity_poly.pdbx_strand_id
1 'polypeptide(L)'
;MANQCIQHLLEEHRAAERVLDAFDAFLDRLEASPAWTAAHEEAFAPIRAFLAGHWPAHRQKEEQLFFPVLEAFLPRDAGPLEVLRGEFEEIAGETDRVLLSANLIAHGGVHAKTLHAFQRAARALCQLLRDHIYKVDRVLFPMVARQLPPEKDGELLAAMHAAGRSRATAGFRMRSS
;
A
#
# COMPACT_ATOMS: atom_id res chain seq x y z
N MET A 1 -23.71 -7.74 13.87
CA MET A 1 -23.17 -6.48 13.30
C MET A 1 -22.45 -6.85 12.03
N ALA A 2 -22.57 -6.03 10.98
CA ALA A 2 -21.88 -6.28 9.70
C ALA A 2 -20.52 -5.57 9.72
N ASN A 3 -19.49 -6.25 9.23
CA ASN A 3 -18.11 -5.74 9.19
C ASN A 3 -17.42 -6.14 7.87
N GLN A 4 -18.20 -6.36 6.82
CA GLN A 4 -17.74 -6.92 5.56
C GLN A 4 -16.76 -5.98 4.85
N CYS A 5 -16.98 -4.65 4.90
CA CYS A 5 -16.04 -3.70 4.31
C CYS A 5 -14.69 -3.68 5.07
N ILE A 6 -14.73 -3.82 6.40
CA ILE A 6 -13.51 -3.94 7.23
C ILE A 6 -12.78 -5.25 6.92
N GLN A 7 -13.49 -6.37 6.78
CA GLN A 7 -12.87 -7.64 6.38
C GLN A 7 -12.22 -7.55 4.99
N HIS A 8 -12.87 -6.88 4.04
CA HIS A 8 -12.31 -6.62 2.72
C HIS A 8 -10.99 -5.84 2.79
N LEU A 9 -10.94 -4.75 3.56
CA LEU A 9 -9.71 -3.96 3.73
C LEU A 9 -8.60 -4.78 4.45
N LEU A 10 -8.95 -5.55 5.48
CA LEU A 10 -8.02 -6.46 6.16
C LEU A 10 -7.41 -7.51 5.22
N GLU A 11 -8.20 -8.04 4.28
CA GLU A 11 -7.70 -8.98 3.26
C GLU A 11 -6.70 -8.31 2.32
N GLU A 12 -6.96 -7.05 1.93
CA GLU A 12 -6.03 -6.25 1.14
C GLU A 12 -4.74 -5.93 1.90
N HIS A 13 -4.82 -5.62 3.20
CA HIS A 13 -3.64 -5.44 4.06
C HIS A 13 -2.80 -6.70 4.16
N ARG A 14 -3.41 -7.87 4.39
CA ARG A 14 -2.66 -9.14 4.39
C ARG A 14 -1.98 -9.42 3.06
N ALA A 15 -2.59 -9.00 1.94
CA ALA A 15 -1.96 -9.11 0.63
C ALA A 15 -0.79 -8.14 0.47
N ALA A 16 -0.95 -6.89 0.95
CA ALA A 16 0.12 -5.89 0.99
C ALA A 16 1.31 -6.37 1.83
N GLU A 17 1.08 -6.89 3.03
CA GLU A 17 2.14 -7.41 3.92
C GLU A 17 3.00 -8.48 3.23
N ARG A 18 2.41 -9.41 2.47
CA ARG A 18 3.17 -10.40 1.70
C ARG A 18 4.03 -9.77 0.60
N VAL A 19 3.58 -8.68 -0.02
CA VAL A 19 4.38 -7.94 -0.99
C VAL A 19 5.52 -7.20 -0.29
N LEU A 20 5.28 -6.65 0.90
CA LEU A 20 6.32 -6.00 1.70
C LEU A 20 7.40 -7.00 2.14
N ASP A 21 7.02 -8.22 2.51
CA ASP A 21 7.99 -9.29 2.81
C ASP A 21 8.84 -9.64 1.58
N ALA A 22 8.22 -9.72 0.40
CA ALA A 22 8.95 -9.92 -0.85
C ALA A 22 9.86 -8.73 -1.21
N PHE A 23 9.44 -7.52 -0.86
CA PHE A 23 10.23 -6.31 -1.06
C PHE A 23 11.44 -6.27 -0.13
N ASP A 24 11.28 -6.58 1.15
CA ASP A 24 12.39 -6.72 2.09
C ASP A 24 13.42 -7.75 1.61
N ALA A 25 12.96 -8.94 1.18
CA ALA A 25 13.84 -9.98 0.63
C ALA A 25 14.51 -9.56 -0.70
N PHE A 26 13.87 -8.69 -1.49
CA PHE A 26 14.50 -8.09 -2.66
C PHE A 26 15.61 -7.12 -2.25
N LEU A 27 15.37 -6.28 -1.24
CA LEU A 27 16.34 -5.30 -0.74
C LEU A 27 17.56 -5.97 -0.11
N ASP A 28 17.36 -7.06 0.65
CA ASP A 28 18.45 -7.85 1.24
C ASP A 28 19.38 -8.42 0.15
N ARG A 29 18.79 -8.95 -0.93
CA ARG A 29 19.57 -9.50 -2.06
C ARG A 29 20.34 -8.40 -2.79
N LEU A 30 19.71 -7.25 -3.00
CA LEU A 30 20.34 -6.11 -3.65
C LEU A 30 21.48 -5.52 -2.80
N GLU A 31 21.37 -5.60 -1.47
CA GLU A 31 22.45 -5.18 -0.55
C GLU A 31 23.62 -6.15 -0.56
N ALA A 32 23.35 -7.46 -0.53
CA ALA A 32 24.38 -8.49 -0.57
C ALA A 32 25.14 -8.50 -1.91
N SER A 33 24.47 -8.15 -3.01
CA SER A 33 25.07 -8.04 -4.34
C SER A 33 24.58 -6.75 -5.02
N PRO A 34 25.31 -5.63 -4.86
CA PRO A 34 24.93 -4.29 -5.35
C PRO A 34 24.97 -4.16 -6.88
N ALA A 35 24.11 -4.91 -7.57
CA ALA A 35 23.96 -4.90 -9.01
C ALA A 35 22.48 -5.01 -9.39
N TRP A 36 22.05 -4.22 -10.37
CA TRP A 36 20.71 -4.36 -10.94
C TRP A 36 20.77 -5.17 -12.23
N THR A 37 20.55 -6.48 -12.10
CA THR A 37 20.53 -7.39 -13.26
C THR A 37 19.10 -7.58 -13.78
N ALA A 38 18.95 -8.23 -14.93
CA ALA A 38 17.62 -8.59 -15.46
C ALA A 38 16.78 -9.40 -14.45
N ALA A 39 17.42 -10.28 -13.67
CA ALA A 39 16.75 -11.05 -12.62
C ALA A 39 16.24 -10.15 -11.46
N HIS A 40 16.95 -9.06 -11.15
CA HIS A 40 16.48 -8.08 -10.17
C HIS A 40 15.28 -7.30 -10.71
N GLU A 41 15.32 -6.89 -11.98
CA GLU A 41 14.19 -6.21 -12.61
C GLU A 41 12.93 -7.12 -12.63
N GLU A 42 13.09 -8.39 -12.98
CA GLU A 42 12.01 -9.38 -12.95
C GLU A 42 11.45 -9.57 -11.53
N ALA A 43 12.31 -9.66 -10.53
CA ALA A 43 11.90 -9.77 -9.12
C ALA A 43 11.20 -8.49 -8.61
N PHE A 44 11.60 -7.31 -9.11
CA PHE A 44 11.01 -6.03 -8.72
C PHE A 44 9.70 -5.72 -9.44
N ALA A 45 9.46 -6.27 -10.64
CA ALA A 45 8.25 -6.04 -11.43
C ALA A 45 6.92 -6.22 -10.66
N PRO A 46 6.67 -7.30 -9.88
CA PRO A 46 5.45 -7.42 -9.09
C PRO A 46 5.33 -6.37 -7.98
N ILE A 47 6.44 -5.97 -7.35
CA ILE A 47 6.47 -4.90 -6.33
C ILE A 47 6.12 -3.57 -6.99
N ARG A 48 6.70 -3.29 -8.16
CA ARG A 48 6.40 -2.10 -8.98
C ARG A 48 4.91 -2.02 -9.31
N ALA A 49 4.31 -3.13 -9.75
CA ALA A 49 2.88 -3.20 -10.06
C ALA A 49 2.01 -2.96 -8.82
N PHE A 50 2.41 -3.49 -7.66
CA PHE A 50 1.74 -3.23 -6.39
C PHE A 50 1.77 -1.74 -6.04
N LEU A 51 2.96 -1.11 -6.06
CA LEU A 51 3.16 0.29 -5.70
C LEU A 51 2.44 1.26 -6.66
N ALA A 52 2.46 0.97 -7.96
CA ALA A 52 1.87 1.85 -8.98
C ALA A 52 0.35 1.67 -9.14
N GLY A 53 -0.20 0.53 -8.70
CA GLY A 53 -1.60 0.17 -8.97
C GLY A 53 -2.39 -0.21 -7.73
N HIS A 54 -1.99 -1.30 -7.07
CA HIS A 54 -2.75 -1.89 -5.97
C HIS A 54 -2.81 -0.98 -4.75
N TRP A 55 -1.66 -0.44 -4.32
CA TRP A 55 -1.61 0.42 -3.15
C TRP A 55 -2.42 1.72 -3.32
N PRO A 56 -2.28 2.49 -4.43
CA PRO A 56 -3.13 3.65 -4.68
C PRO A 56 -4.63 3.31 -4.76
N ALA A 57 -4.99 2.15 -5.29
CA ALA A 57 -6.38 1.71 -5.34
C ALA A 57 -6.93 1.33 -3.95
N HIS A 58 -6.10 0.78 -3.09
CA HIS A 58 -6.42 0.52 -1.69
C HIS A 58 -6.61 1.83 -0.92
N ARG A 59 -5.63 2.74 -0.98
CA ARG A 59 -5.72 4.10 -0.41
C ARG A 59 -7.03 4.78 -0.82
N GLN A 60 -7.43 4.67 -2.10
CA GLN A 60 -8.68 5.28 -2.58
C GLN A 60 -9.92 4.77 -1.82
N LYS A 61 -9.98 3.46 -1.54
CA LYS A 61 -11.10 2.87 -0.79
C LYS A 61 -11.14 3.41 0.63
N GLU A 62 -9.99 3.55 1.26
CA GLU A 62 -9.92 4.11 2.62
C GLU A 62 -10.25 5.60 2.61
N GLU A 63 -9.50 6.39 1.85
CA GLU A 63 -9.51 7.85 1.90
C GLU A 63 -10.78 8.48 1.33
N GLN A 64 -11.36 7.88 0.28
CA GLN A 64 -12.50 8.44 -0.46
C GLN A 64 -13.84 7.74 -0.17
N LEU A 65 -13.82 6.51 0.35
CA LEU A 65 -15.06 5.78 0.65
C LEU A 65 -15.23 5.55 2.15
N PHE A 66 -14.22 4.99 2.82
CA PHE A 66 -14.34 4.57 4.21
C PHE A 66 -14.26 5.74 5.20
N PHE A 67 -13.18 6.53 5.16
CA PHE A 67 -12.95 7.65 6.07
C PHE A 67 -14.09 8.67 6.06
N PRO A 68 -14.68 9.08 4.91
CA PRO A 68 -15.82 10.00 4.90
C PRO A 68 -17.04 9.50 5.67
N VAL A 69 -17.25 8.18 5.76
CA VAL A 69 -18.34 7.63 6.59
C VAL A 69 -17.98 7.70 8.07
N LEU A 70 -16.70 7.51 8.40
CA LEU A 70 -16.22 7.60 9.78
C LEU A 70 -16.21 9.04 10.32
N GLU A 71 -16.14 10.04 9.45
CA GLU A 71 -16.20 11.47 9.82
C GLU A 71 -17.52 11.88 10.50
N ALA A 72 -18.57 11.05 10.40
CA ALA A 72 -19.79 11.22 11.19
C ALA A 72 -19.60 10.90 12.69
N PHE A 73 -18.54 10.18 13.04
CA PHE A 73 -18.27 9.66 14.39
C PHE A 73 -16.91 10.09 14.95
N LEU A 74 -15.98 10.47 14.08
CA LEU A 74 -14.63 10.89 14.40
C LEU A 74 -14.36 12.28 13.80
N PRO A 75 -13.61 13.16 14.49
CA PRO A 75 -13.21 14.43 13.90
C PRO A 75 -12.41 14.21 12.61
N ARG A 76 -12.73 14.98 11.57
CA ARG A 76 -12.04 14.92 10.28
C ARG A 76 -10.61 15.45 10.36
N ASP A 77 -10.48 16.67 10.89
CA ASP A 77 -9.23 17.43 10.91
C ASP A 77 -8.51 17.34 12.27
N ALA A 78 -8.77 16.27 13.01
CA ALA A 78 -8.06 15.96 14.25
C ALA A 78 -8.11 14.46 14.57
N GLY A 79 -7.04 13.95 15.15
CA GLY A 79 -6.98 12.57 15.65
C GLY A 79 -6.67 11.54 14.55
N PRO A 80 -7.19 10.30 14.65
CA PRO A 80 -6.65 9.19 13.87
C PRO A 80 -6.85 9.35 12.36
N LEU A 81 -7.92 9.98 11.90
CA LEU A 81 -8.17 10.16 10.45
C LEU A 81 -7.20 11.18 9.82
N GLU A 82 -6.87 12.25 10.54
CA GLU A 82 -5.89 13.25 10.09
C GLU A 82 -4.49 12.61 9.96
N VAL A 83 -4.06 11.88 10.99
CA VAL A 83 -2.77 11.17 11.01
C VAL A 83 -2.65 10.21 9.83
N LEU A 84 -3.67 9.38 9.59
CA LEU A 84 -3.66 8.40 8.50
C LEU A 84 -3.65 9.07 7.11
N ARG A 85 -4.29 10.24 6.95
CA ARG A 85 -4.21 11.03 5.71
C ARG A 85 -2.80 11.58 5.47
N GLY A 86 -2.15 12.12 6.52
CA GLY A 86 -0.76 12.58 6.44
C GLY A 86 0.21 11.47 6.06
N GLU A 87 0.04 10.28 6.64
CA GLU A 87 0.84 9.11 6.27
C GLU A 87 0.70 8.73 4.80
N PHE A 88 -0.50 8.86 4.21
CA PHE A 88 -0.65 8.60 2.79
C PHE A 88 0.15 9.58 1.91
N GLU A 89 0.34 10.82 2.34
CA GLU A 89 1.19 11.79 1.63
C GLU A 89 2.67 11.40 1.74
N GLU A 90 3.13 11.00 2.92
CA GLU A 90 4.49 10.50 3.14
C GLU A 90 4.78 9.24 2.31
N ILE A 91 3.86 8.28 2.33
CA ILE A 91 3.93 7.03 1.56
C ILE A 91 3.97 7.33 0.06
N ALA A 92 3.16 8.28 -0.43
CA ALA A 92 3.19 8.69 -1.84
C ALA A 92 4.56 9.27 -2.21
N GLY A 93 5.13 10.14 -1.36
CA GLY A 93 6.45 10.72 -1.58
C GLY A 93 7.57 9.68 -1.64
N GLU A 94 7.57 8.69 -0.75
CA GLU A 94 8.56 7.59 -0.80
C GLU A 94 8.32 6.65 -1.98
N THR A 95 7.05 6.39 -2.35
CA THR A 95 6.71 5.60 -3.54
C THR A 95 7.28 6.24 -4.80
N ASP A 96 7.13 7.56 -4.96
CA ASP A 96 7.68 8.28 -6.11
C ASP A 96 9.21 8.18 -6.16
N ARG A 97 9.89 8.29 -5.01
CA ARG A 97 11.35 8.14 -4.92
C ARG A 97 11.82 6.74 -5.33
N VAL A 98 11.11 5.70 -4.88
CA VAL A 98 11.38 4.30 -5.25
C VAL A 98 11.20 4.11 -6.75
N LEU A 99 10.05 4.51 -7.30
CA LEU A 99 9.73 4.30 -8.72
C LEU A 99 10.66 5.09 -9.65
N LEU A 100 10.97 6.34 -9.30
CA LEU A 100 11.93 7.17 -10.02
C LEU A 100 13.33 6.54 -10.03
N SER A 101 13.83 6.13 -8.86
CA SER A 101 15.15 5.51 -8.76
C SER A 101 15.22 4.20 -9.54
N ALA A 102 14.19 3.35 -9.45
CA ALA A 102 14.09 2.13 -10.22
C ALA A 102 14.05 2.39 -11.74
N ASN A 103 13.35 3.45 -12.18
CA ASN A 103 13.33 3.83 -13.59
C ASN A 103 14.70 4.30 -14.09
N LEU A 104 15.41 5.13 -13.31
CA LEU A 104 16.77 5.56 -13.65
C LEU A 104 17.73 4.38 -13.77
N ILE A 105 17.64 3.42 -12.83
CA ILE A 105 18.46 2.21 -12.85
C ILE A 105 18.18 1.38 -14.12
N ALA A 106 16.91 1.17 -14.47
CA ALA A 106 16.51 0.42 -15.66
C ALA A 106 17.01 1.04 -16.99
N HIS A 107 17.23 2.36 -17.03
CA HIS A 107 17.71 3.08 -18.21
C HIS A 107 19.23 3.35 -18.18
N GLY A 108 20.00 2.53 -17.46
CA GLY A 108 21.47 2.59 -17.46
C GLY A 108 22.07 3.51 -16.40
N GLY A 109 21.25 4.14 -15.54
CA GLY A 109 21.69 4.91 -14.37
C GLY A 109 22.16 4.07 -13.19
N VAL A 110 22.76 2.90 -13.45
CA VAL A 110 23.21 1.93 -12.45
C VAL A 110 24.54 2.40 -11.84
N HIS A 111 24.45 3.38 -10.94
CA HIS A 111 25.57 3.85 -10.14
C HIS A 111 25.29 3.60 -8.65
N ALA A 112 26.36 3.42 -7.86
CA ALA A 112 26.24 3.14 -6.42
C ALA A 112 25.33 4.13 -5.68
N LYS A 113 25.39 5.43 -6.06
CA LYS A 113 24.52 6.47 -5.50
C LYS A 113 23.03 6.23 -5.79
N THR A 114 22.68 5.80 -7.00
CA THR A 114 21.29 5.54 -7.40
C THR A 114 20.74 4.30 -6.70
N LEU A 115 21.55 3.23 -6.62
CA LEU A 115 21.19 2.00 -5.89
C LEU A 115 20.97 2.29 -4.40
N HIS A 116 21.88 3.04 -3.78
CA HIS A 116 21.72 3.43 -2.38
C HIS A 116 20.49 4.32 -2.15
N ALA A 117 20.20 5.26 -3.06
CA ALA A 117 19.00 6.08 -2.98
C ALA A 117 17.72 5.24 -3.09
N PHE A 118 17.69 4.27 -4.01
CA PHE A 118 16.61 3.31 -4.15
C PHE A 118 16.42 2.50 -2.86
N GLN A 119 17.48 1.88 -2.34
CA GLN A 119 17.40 1.03 -1.15
C GLN A 119 16.90 1.80 0.06
N ARG A 120 17.41 3.02 0.28
CA ARG A 120 16.98 3.87 1.40
C ARG A 120 15.51 4.23 1.30
N ALA A 121 15.05 4.70 0.15
CA ALA A 121 13.64 5.05 -0.06
C ALA A 121 12.73 3.81 0.07
N ALA A 122 13.17 2.67 -0.45
CA ALA A 122 12.42 1.42 -0.39
C ALA A 122 12.25 0.90 1.04
N ARG A 123 13.29 0.95 1.88
CA ARG A 123 13.20 0.59 3.31
C ARG A 123 12.28 1.53 4.07
N ALA A 124 12.40 2.84 3.84
CA ALA A 124 11.52 3.84 4.45
C ALA A 124 10.05 3.58 4.05
N LEU A 125 9.79 3.32 2.77
CA LEU A 125 8.46 2.99 2.27
C LEU A 125 7.90 1.71 2.91
N CYS A 126 8.69 0.64 3.02
CA CYS A 126 8.24 -0.60 3.66
C CYS A 126 7.84 -0.35 5.11
N GLN A 127 8.64 0.42 5.85
CA GLN A 127 8.32 0.77 7.23
C GLN A 127 7.05 1.61 7.35
N LEU A 128 6.91 2.67 6.55
CA LEU A 128 5.71 3.53 6.54
C LEU A 128 4.45 2.73 6.23
N LEU A 129 4.50 1.84 5.24
CA LEU A 129 3.36 0.99 4.88
C LEU A 129 2.98 0.03 6.02
N ARG A 130 3.95 -0.60 6.69
CA ARG A 130 3.68 -1.48 7.83
C ARG A 130 3.09 -0.72 9.01
N ASP A 131 3.62 0.46 9.31
CA ASP A 131 3.13 1.30 10.40
C ASP A 131 1.70 1.78 10.13
N HIS A 132 1.42 2.16 8.89
CA HIS A 132 0.08 2.54 8.46
C HIS A 132 -0.91 1.38 8.61
N ILE A 133 -0.58 0.21 8.02
CA ILE A 133 -1.40 -1.01 8.12
C ILE A 133 -1.65 -1.37 9.59
N TYR A 134 -0.62 -1.30 10.43
CA TYR A 134 -0.75 -1.59 11.86
C TYR A 134 -1.75 -0.64 12.54
N LYS A 135 -1.64 0.67 12.31
CA LYS A 135 -2.55 1.66 12.91
C LYS A 135 -3.97 1.43 12.44
N VAL A 136 -4.17 1.18 11.15
CA VAL A 136 -5.51 0.92 10.62
C VAL A 136 -6.10 -0.37 11.21
N ASP A 137 -5.35 -1.48 11.17
CA ASP A 137 -5.84 -2.80 11.60
C ASP A 137 -6.03 -2.94 13.09
N ARG A 138 -5.10 -2.39 13.88
CA ARG A 138 -5.05 -2.60 15.33
C ARG A 138 -5.67 -1.46 16.12
N VAL A 139 -5.85 -0.29 15.53
CA VAL A 139 -6.39 0.89 16.21
C VAL A 139 -7.69 1.35 15.56
N LEU A 140 -7.66 1.74 14.28
CA LEU A 140 -8.82 2.33 13.62
C LEU A 140 -9.98 1.32 13.52
N PHE A 141 -9.76 0.15 12.93
CA PHE A 141 -10.82 -0.82 12.69
C PHE A 141 -11.50 -1.29 14.00
N PRO A 142 -10.78 -1.66 15.08
CA PRO A 142 -11.42 -1.99 16.35
C PRO A 142 -12.22 -0.82 16.93
N MET A 143 -11.75 0.41 16.76
CA MET A 143 -12.42 1.62 17.23
C MET A 143 -13.76 1.86 16.51
N VAL A 144 -13.85 1.53 15.22
CA VAL A 144 -15.05 1.81 14.40
C VAL A 144 -15.91 0.57 14.07
N ALA A 145 -15.50 -0.62 14.47
CA ALA A 145 -16.14 -1.90 14.12
C ALA A 145 -17.64 -1.99 14.47
N ARG A 146 -18.12 -1.16 15.40
CA ARG A 146 -19.52 -1.14 15.85
C ARG A 146 -20.31 0.10 15.39
N GLN A 147 -19.67 1.00 14.65
CA GLN A 147 -20.26 2.29 14.25
C GLN A 147 -21.02 2.21 12.92
N LEU A 148 -20.80 1.17 12.11
CA LEU A 148 -21.43 1.02 10.79
C LEU A 148 -22.72 0.18 10.87
N PRO A 149 -23.88 0.75 10.47
CA PRO A 149 -25.09 -0.04 10.25
C PRO A 149 -24.91 -1.06 9.11
N PRO A 150 -25.59 -2.22 9.14
CA PRO A 150 -25.45 -3.25 8.12
C PRO A 150 -25.70 -2.78 6.68
N GLU A 151 -26.68 -1.90 6.49
CA GLU A 151 -26.98 -1.30 5.18
C GLU A 151 -25.77 -0.51 4.66
N LYS A 152 -25.13 0.29 5.53
CA LYS A 152 -23.99 1.11 5.14
C LYS A 152 -22.74 0.29 4.86
N ASP A 153 -22.52 -0.78 5.63
CA ASP A 153 -21.43 -1.75 5.40
C ASP A 153 -21.56 -2.41 4.01
N GLY A 154 -22.77 -2.80 3.63
CA GLY A 154 -23.07 -3.38 2.31
C GLY A 154 -22.88 -2.40 1.15
N GLU A 155 -23.36 -1.15 1.30
CA GLU A 155 -23.13 -0.09 0.31
C GLU A 155 -21.65 0.19 0.09
N LEU A 156 -20.88 0.30 1.18
CA LEU A 156 -19.43 0.55 1.12
C LEU A 156 -18.70 -0.59 0.44
N LEU A 157 -19.00 -1.84 0.78
CA LEU A 157 -18.40 -3.00 0.16
C LEU A 157 -18.65 -3.02 -1.36
N ALA A 158 -19.88 -2.74 -1.79
CA ALA A 158 -20.22 -2.67 -3.21
C ALA A 158 -19.44 -1.57 -3.93
N ALA A 159 -19.30 -0.39 -3.31
CA ALA A 159 -18.52 0.72 -3.84
C ALA A 159 -17.01 0.40 -3.93
N MET A 160 -16.44 -0.24 -2.90
CA MET A 160 -15.04 -0.68 -2.89
C MET A 160 -14.75 -1.68 -4.02
N HIS A 161 -15.65 -2.64 -4.24
CA HIS A 161 -15.55 -3.58 -5.35
C HIS A 161 -15.64 -2.90 -6.72
N ALA A 162 -16.51 -1.89 -6.86
CA ALA A 162 -16.63 -1.12 -8.09
C ALA A 162 -15.35 -0.31 -8.40
N ALA A 163 -14.78 0.33 -7.38
CA ALA A 163 -13.52 1.08 -7.52
C ALA A 163 -12.35 0.17 -7.96
N GLY A 164 -12.29 -1.06 -7.44
CA GLY A 164 -11.26 -2.05 -7.84
C GLY A 164 -11.37 -2.51 -9.30
N ARG A 165 -12.59 -2.67 -9.83
CA ARG A 165 -12.81 -3.12 -11.22
C ARG A 165 -12.41 -2.09 -12.27
N SER A 166 -12.51 -0.80 -11.94
CA SER A 166 -12.15 0.29 -12.87
C SER A 166 -10.63 0.38 -13.13
N ARG A 167 -9.79 -0.30 -12.34
CA ARG A 167 -8.33 -0.26 -12.45
C ARG A 167 -7.66 -1.62 -12.71
N ALA A 168 -8.41 -2.72 -12.68
CA ALA A 168 -7.89 -4.08 -12.86
C ALA A 168 -7.57 -4.48 -14.32
N THR A 169 -7.09 -3.53 -15.14
CA THR A 169 -6.53 -3.79 -16.47
C THR A 169 -5.00 -3.78 -16.44
N ALA A 170 -4.38 -4.52 -15.53
CA ALA A 170 -3.00 -5.02 -15.66
C ALA A 170 -2.75 -6.09 -14.58
N GLY A 171 -2.29 -7.27 -15.00
CA GLY A 171 -2.29 -8.48 -14.17
C GLY A 171 -1.38 -8.41 -12.94
N PHE A 172 -1.98 -8.65 -11.77
CA PHE A 172 -1.27 -9.10 -10.58
C PHE A 172 -1.85 -10.44 -10.15
N ARG A 173 -1.08 -11.51 -10.41
CA ARG A 173 -1.26 -12.80 -9.75
C ARG A 173 0.10 -13.16 -9.18
N MET A 174 0.27 -12.97 -7.88
CA MET A 174 1.39 -13.55 -7.16
C MET A 174 1.19 -15.06 -7.18
N ARG A 175 2.06 -15.79 -7.88
CA ARG A 175 2.01 -17.26 -7.88
C ARG A 175 2.41 -17.72 -6.48
N SER A 176 1.50 -18.38 -5.78
CA SER A 176 1.85 -19.19 -4.61
C SER A 176 2.82 -20.28 -5.08
N SER A 177 4.01 -20.30 -4.50
CA SER A 177 4.93 -21.43 -4.61
C SER A 177 4.40 -22.61 -3.79
#